data_AF-A0A951V8P7-F1
#
_entry.id   AF-A0A951V8P7-F1
#
_cell.length_a   1.000
_cell.length_b   1.000
_cell.length_c   1.000
_cell.angle_alpha   90.00
_cell.angle_beta   90.00
_cell.angle_gamma   90.00
#
_symmetry.space_group_name_H-M   'P 1'
#
loop_
_entity.id
_entity.type
_entity.pdbx_description
1 polymer ?
#
loop_
_entity_poly.entity_id
_entity_poly.type
_entity_poly.pdbx_seq_one_letter_code
_entity_poly.pdbx_strand_id
1 'polypeptide(L)'
;TWVHKLLKQDEFALKQCFYGEHLLKDKTKPVVIVESEKTAIIASVYLPKFSWLAVGSLNNLNHEICEVLRGRFVVLFPDLKGFEKWSDKAKQFSAIATFTVSDLLERNATEEEKIKGLDLADYLIRYSHHDFALPEPDPLPEQEPEPATAPLSDSFSHKTYGPYDISLLIEFKSKDHAEEITSKPWDLEIMEIESYFNRIPVPESSIRVNPYSLIEDPAKFIQSHLEII
;
A
#
# COMPACT_ATOMS: atom_id res chain seq x y z
N THR A 1 28.56 4.39 3.07
CA THR A 1 28.83 5.76 2.57
C THR A 1 28.00 6.00 1.33
N TRP A 2 27.33 7.15 1.21
CA TRP A 2 26.51 7.48 0.04
C TRP A 2 27.35 7.68 -1.22
N VAL A 3 26.82 7.25 -2.37
CA VAL A 3 27.55 7.26 -3.66
C VAL A 3 27.97 8.68 -4.07
N HIS A 4 27.11 9.69 -3.95
CA HIS A 4 27.46 11.08 -4.28
C HIS A 4 28.62 11.63 -3.42
N LYS A 5 28.74 11.18 -2.17
CA LYS A 5 29.84 11.53 -1.26
C LYS A 5 31.15 10.84 -1.64
N LEU A 6 31.07 9.60 -2.16
CA LEU A 6 32.20 8.88 -2.72
C LEU A 6 32.66 9.48 -4.06
N LEU A 7 31.71 9.95 -4.88
CA LEU A 7 31.96 10.55 -6.19
C LEU A 7 32.34 12.04 -6.13
N LYS A 8 32.39 12.65 -4.93
CA LYS A 8 32.70 14.07 -4.71
C LYS A 8 31.92 15.01 -5.65
N GLN A 9 30.62 14.76 -5.80
CA GLN A 9 29.78 15.65 -6.58
C GLN A 9 29.47 16.90 -5.75
N ASP A 10 30.16 18.00 -6.04
CA ASP A 10 30.11 19.26 -5.28
C ASP A 10 28.72 19.93 -5.30
N GLU A 11 27.87 19.60 -6.29
CA GLU A 11 26.53 20.20 -6.46
C GLU A 11 25.38 19.19 -6.29
N PHE A 12 25.63 18.00 -5.72
CA PHE A 12 24.56 17.01 -5.54
C PHE A 12 23.59 17.43 -4.42
N ALA A 13 22.43 17.97 -4.80
CA ALA A 13 21.31 18.20 -3.90
C ALA A 13 20.48 16.91 -3.78
N LEU A 14 20.61 16.22 -2.64
CA LEU A 14 19.74 15.08 -2.32
C LEU A 14 18.32 15.59 -2.08
N LYS A 15 17.45 15.45 -3.08
CA LYS A 15 16.02 15.73 -2.95
C LYS A 15 15.28 14.45 -2.57
N GLN A 16 14.70 14.42 -1.39
CA GLN A 16 13.81 13.34 -0.98
C GLN A 16 12.47 13.45 -1.72
N CYS A 17 11.88 12.31 -2.05
CA CYS A 17 10.58 12.20 -2.70
C CYS A 17 9.77 11.09 -2.00
N PHE A 18 8.45 11.08 -2.19
CA PHE A 18 7.65 9.98 -1.68
C PHE A 18 7.90 8.73 -2.52
N TYR A 19 7.97 7.58 -1.84
CA TYR A 19 7.69 6.33 -2.55
C TYR A 19 6.27 6.41 -3.11
N GLY A 20 6.08 6.00 -4.37
CA GLY A 20 4.79 6.10 -5.04
C GLY A 20 4.43 7.49 -5.57
N GLU A 21 5.30 8.51 -5.49
CA GLU A 21 4.97 9.89 -5.92
C GLU A 21 4.44 9.97 -7.36
N HIS A 22 4.92 9.08 -8.25
CA HIS A 22 4.44 8.95 -9.62
C HIS A 22 2.93 8.65 -9.77
N LEU A 23 2.29 8.11 -8.73
CA LEU A 23 0.85 7.82 -8.66
C LEU A 23 0.00 9.09 -8.49
N LEU A 24 0.60 10.22 -8.09
CA LEU A 24 -0.09 11.50 -7.93
C LEU A 24 -0.55 12.13 -9.26
N LYS A 25 -0.17 11.54 -10.40
CA LYS A 25 -0.71 11.89 -11.72
C LYS A 25 -2.22 11.68 -11.78
N ASP A 26 -2.72 10.66 -11.10
CA ASP A 26 -4.16 10.44 -10.95
C ASP A 26 -4.71 11.32 -9.83
N LYS A 27 -5.47 12.35 -10.23
CA LYS A 27 -6.10 13.29 -9.30
C LYS A 27 -7.44 12.81 -8.77
N THR A 28 -7.99 11.71 -9.29
CA THR A 28 -9.30 11.19 -8.87
C THR A 28 -9.20 10.40 -7.57
N LYS A 29 -8.11 9.68 -7.37
CA LYS A 29 -7.88 8.86 -6.17
C LYS A 29 -7.51 9.73 -4.97
N PRO A 30 -8.01 9.43 -3.76
CA PRO A 30 -7.52 10.04 -2.53
C PRO A 30 -6.08 9.57 -2.23
N VAL A 31 -5.29 10.41 -1.57
CA VAL A 31 -3.90 10.09 -1.24
C VAL A 31 -3.81 9.58 0.20
N VAL A 32 -3.09 8.48 0.39
CA VAL A 32 -2.79 7.93 1.72
C VAL A 32 -1.29 7.83 1.88
N ILE A 33 -0.75 8.29 3.01
CA ILE A 33 0.67 8.27 3.32
C ILE A 33 0.92 7.40 4.54
N VAL A 34 1.82 6.42 4.40
CA VAL A 34 2.29 5.53 5.47
C VAL A 34 3.79 5.75 5.74
N GLU A 35 4.30 5.18 6.83
CA GLU A 35 5.72 5.31 7.16
C GLU A 35 6.61 4.52 6.20
N SER A 36 6.31 3.24 5.96
CA SER A 36 7.18 2.34 5.19
C SER A 36 6.67 2.01 3.78
N GLU A 37 7.61 1.78 2.86
CA GLU A 37 7.34 1.35 1.49
C GLU A 37 6.66 -0.03 1.47
N LYS A 38 7.05 -0.94 2.37
CA LYS A 38 6.42 -2.26 2.55
C LYS A 38 4.93 -2.12 2.76
N THR A 39 4.55 -1.25 3.69
CA THR A 39 3.15 -1.00 4.04
C THR A 39 2.38 -0.40 2.86
N ALA A 40 2.98 0.54 2.12
CA ALA A 40 2.33 1.15 0.96
C ALA A 40 2.04 0.13 -0.15
N ILE A 41 2.98 -0.79 -0.43
CA ILE A 41 2.80 -1.85 -1.43
C ILE A 41 1.68 -2.79 -1.00
N ILE A 42 1.73 -3.32 0.23
CA ILE A 42 0.71 -4.24 0.72
C ILE A 42 -0.66 -3.55 0.70
N ALA A 43 -0.77 -2.35 1.24
CA ALA A 43 -2.03 -1.62 1.26
C ALA A 43 -2.58 -1.28 -0.13
N SER A 44 -1.72 -1.13 -1.15
CA SER A 44 -2.18 -0.93 -2.53
C SER A 44 -2.93 -2.14 -3.11
N VAL A 45 -2.61 -3.35 -2.64
CA VAL A 45 -3.31 -4.59 -3.04
C VAL A 45 -4.68 -4.66 -2.38
N TYR A 46 -4.75 -4.37 -1.08
CA TYR A 46 -6.00 -4.41 -0.32
C TYR A 46 -6.93 -3.26 -0.69
N LEU A 47 -6.39 -2.06 -0.90
CA LEU A 47 -7.18 -0.84 -1.04
C LEU A 47 -6.77 -0.08 -2.32
N PRO A 48 -7.04 -0.63 -3.53
CA PRO A 48 -6.54 -0.10 -4.81
C PRO A 48 -7.19 1.24 -5.24
N LYS A 49 -8.24 1.67 -4.53
CA LYS A 49 -8.92 2.96 -4.74
C LYS A 49 -8.10 4.15 -4.27
N PHE A 50 -7.08 3.94 -3.43
CA PHE A 50 -6.23 4.99 -2.90
C PHE A 50 -4.88 5.03 -3.60
N SER A 51 -4.29 6.22 -3.66
CA SER A 51 -2.90 6.39 -4.05
C SER A 51 -2.02 6.28 -2.79
N TRP A 52 -1.38 5.14 -2.61
CA TRP A 52 -0.52 4.83 -1.47
C TRP A 52 0.88 5.38 -1.68
N LEU A 53 1.33 6.21 -0.74
CA LEU A 53 2.66 6.79 -0.69
C LEU A 53 3.36 6.38 0.61
N ALA A 54 4.69 6.36 0.59
CA ALA A 54 5.48 6.21 1.82
C ALA A 54 6.57 7.27 1.94
N VAL A 55 6.87 7.64 3.17
CA VAL A 55 7.84 8.68 3.52
C VAL A 55 9.18 8.12 4.01
N GLY A 56 9.25 6.81 4.24
CA GLY A 56 10.42 6.03 4.65
C GLY A 56 10.83 6.20 6.12
N SER A 57 10.29 7.19 6.84
CA SER A 57 10.47 7.37 8.28
C SER A 57 9.54 8.44 8.84
N LEU A 58 9.12 8.29 10.10
CA LEU A 58 8.40 9.28 10.89
C LEU A 58 8.98 10.70 10.80
N ASN A 59 10.31 10.79 10.72
CA ASN A 59 11.04 12.06 10.67
C ASN A 59 11.02 12.73 9.29
N ASN A 60 10.94 11.95 8.22
CA ASN A 60 11.11 12.43 6.85
C ASN A 60 9.94 13.29 6.35
N LEU A 61 8.75 13.18 6.98
CA LEU A 61 7.60 14.02 6.63
C LEU A 61 7.91 15.51 6.89
N ASN A 62 8.13 16.29 5.83
CA ASN A 62 8.55 17.68 5.93
C ASN A 62 7.85 18.56 4.88
N HIS A 63 7.97 19.87 5.02
CA HIS A 63 7.31 20.83 4.14
C HIS A 63 7.74 20.68 2.67
N GLU A 64 9.02 20.44 2.39
CA GLU A 64 9.55 20.38 1.02
C GLU A 64 8.95 19.21 0.24
N ILE A 65 8.89 18.03 0.84
CA ILE A 65 8.30 16.86 0.18
C ILE A 65 6.78 16.98 0.08
N CYS A 66 6.11 17.61 1.05
CA CYS A 66 4.66 17.78 1.03
C CYS A 66 4.18 18.76 -0.04
N GLU A 67 5.06 19.59 -0.61
CA GLU A 67 4.72 20.56 -1.65
C GLU A 67 4.04 19.93 -2.86
N VAL A 68 4.40 18.69 -3.21
CA VAL A 68 3.79 17.94 -4.32
C VAL A 68 2.32 17.57 -4.08
N LEU A 69 1.84 17.68 -2.83
CA LEU A 69 0.47 17.35 -2.41
C LEU A 69 -0.47 18.55 -2.41
N ARG A 70 -0.02 19.70 -2.92
CA ARG A 70 -0.75 20.96 -2.84
C ARG A 70 -2.19 20.84 -3.34
N GLY A 71 -3.14 21.24 -2.49
CA GLY A 71 -4.59 21.20 -2.79
C GLY A 71 -5.22 19.81 -2.81
N ARG A 72 -4.52 18.77 -2.33
CA ARG A 72 -5.06 17.40 -2.22
C ARG A 72 -5.66 17.16 -0.83
N PHE A 73 -6.57 16.19 -0.77
CA PHE A 73 -6.96 15.57 0.49
C PHE A 73 -6.03 14.39 0.75
N VAL A 74 -5.38 14.39 1.91
CA VAL A 74 -4.33 13.44 2.28
C VAL A 74 -4.68 12.83 3.63
N VAL A 75 -4.73 11.50 3.68
CA VAL A 75 -4.85 10.76 4.94
C VAL A 75 -3.47 10.26 5.34
N LEU A 76 -3.03 10.62 6.54
CA LEU A 76 -1.80 10.15 7.14
C LEU A 76 -2.12 8.93 8.02
N PHE A 77 -1.42 7.82 7.80
CA PHE A 77 -1.46 6.60 8.60
C PHE A 77 -0.10 6.43 9.29
N PRO A 78 0.09 7.05 10.47
CA PRO A 78 1.33 6.91 11.23
C PRO A 78 1.42 5.51 11.85
N ASP A 79 2.65 5.00 11.99
CA ASP A 79 2.92 3.83 12.81
C ASP A 79 2.64 4.12 14.30
N LEU A 80 2.65 3.07 15.13
CA LEU A 80 2.41 3.19 16.57
C LEU A 80 3.36 4.19 17.23
N LYS A 81 2.83 5.08 18.09
CA LYS A 81 3.55 6.20 18.72
C LYS A 81 3.92 7.34 17.76
N GLY A 82 3.52 7.26 16.49
CA GLY A 82 3.72 8.31 15.48
C GLY A 82 2.59 9.33 15.40
N PHE A 83 1.44 9.04 16.01
CA PHE A 83 0.20 9.80 15.84
C PHE A 83 0.31 11.26 16.25
N GLU A 84 0.79 11.55 17.46
CA GLU A 84 0.90 12.93 17.96
C GLU A 84 1.81 13.78 17.06
N LYS A 85 2.97 13.20 16.69
CA LYS A 85 3.96 13.88 15.86
C LYS A 85 3.45 14.19 14.46
N TRP A 86 2.74 13.26 13.84
CA TRP A 86 2.14 13.48 12.53
C TRP A 86 0.92 14.40 12.59
N SER A 87 0.16 14.37 13.69
CA SER A 87 -0.92 15.33 13.95
C SER A 87 -0.41 16.76 14.04
N ASP A 88 0.73 16.98 14.70
CA ASP A 88 1.33 18.31 14.77
C ASP A 88 1.93 18.75 13.43
N LYS A 89 2.57 17.84 12.69
CA LYS A 89 3.02 18.11 11.31
C LYS A 89 1.85 18.43 10.38
N ALA A 90 0.73 17.71 10.48
CA ALA A 90 -0.48 17.96 9.69
C ALA A 90 -1.03 19.38 9.91
N LYS A 91 -1.03 19.87 11.16
CA LYS A 91 -1.40 21.26 11.47
C LYS A 91 -0.45 22.25 10.82
N GLN A 92 0.86 22.01 10.91
CA GLN A 92 1.90 22.87 10.33
C GLN A 92 1.79 22.97 8.81
N PHE A 93 1.39 21.88 8.13
CA PHE A 93 1.32 21.81 6.67
C PHE A 93 -0.09 22.05 6.11
N SER A 94 -1.04 22.47 6.94
CA SER A 94 -2.44 22.74 6.54
C SER A 94 -2.59 23.76 5.41
N ALA A 95 -1.62 24.66 5.22
CA ALA A 95 -1.58 25.61 4.10
C ALA A 95 -1.23 24.96 2.74
N ILE A 96 -0.63 23.77 2.75
CA ILE A 96 -0.25 23.04 1.53
C ILE A 96 -1.41 22.17 1.07
N ALA A 97 -1.91 21.31 1.95
CA ALA A 97 -2.94 20.32 1.66
C ALA A 97 -3.85 20.09 2.87
N THR A 98 -4.99 19.44 2.64
CA THR A 98 -5.88 19.04 3.73
C THR A 98 -5.42 17.70 4.26
N PHE A 99 -4.81 17.71 5.44
CA PHE A 99 -4.33 16.50 6.11
C PHE A 99 -5.33 16.01 7.16
N THR A 100 -5.60 14.72 7.17
CA THR A 100 -6.30 14.01 8.24
C THR A 100 -5.38 12.91 8.77
N VAL A 101 -5.25 12.78 10.09
CA VAL A 101 -4.41 11.73 10.70
C VAL A 101 -5.29 10.63 11.25
N SER A 102 -5.01 9.40 10.84
CA SER A 102 -5.72 8.21 11.30
C SER A 102 -5.20 7.80 12.67
N ASP A 103 -6.12 7.59 13.62
CA ASP A 103 -5.85 7.06 14.96
C ASP A 103 -6.13 5.55 15.07
N LEU A 104 -6.29 4.86 13.93
CA LEU A 104 -6.65 3.45 13.88
C LEU A 104 -5.69 2.58 14.70
N LEU A 105 -4.38 2.70 14.46
CA LEU A 105 -3.38 1.88 15.15
C LEU A 105 -3.30 2.21 16.65
N GLU A 106 -3.35 3.50 17.01
CA GLU A 106 -3.34 3.96 18.41
C GLU A 106 -4.51 3.40 19.22
N ARG A 107 -5.71 3.35 18.62
CA ARG A 107 -6.94 2.90 19.29
C ARG A 107 -7.11 1.40 19.32
N ASN A 108 -6.64 0.70 18.28
CA ASN A 108 -6.92 -0.72 18.10
C ASN A 108 -5.78 -1.62 18.56
N ALA A 109 -4.54 -1.13 18.65
CA ALA A 109 -3.42 -1.97 19.07
C ALA A 109 -3.47 -2.30 20.56
N THR A 110 -3.32 -3.58 20.90
CA THR A 110 -3.10 -4.01 22.29
C THR A 110 -1.71 -3.58 22.77
N GLU A 111 -1.47 -3.62 24.08
CA GLU A 111 -0.13 -3.28 24.62
C GLU A 111 0.96 -4.24 24.09
N GLU A 112 0.63 -5.51 23.86
CA GLU A 112 1.53 -6.47 23.25
C GLU A 112 1.83 -6.12 21.78
N GLU A 113 0.82 -5.69 21.02
CA GLU A 113 0.99 -5.25 19.63
C GLU A 113 1.81 -3.96 19.53
N LYS A 114 1.64 -3.04 20.50
CA LYS A 114 2.47 -1.85 20.65
C LYS A 114 3.92 -2.14 20.98
N ILE A 115 4.18 -3.18 21.77
CA ILE A 115 5.54 -3.64 22.07
C ILE A 115 6.18 -4.27 20.83
N LYS A 116 5.40 -5.04 20.06
CA LYS A 116 5.84 -5.64 18.78
C LYS A 116 6.03 -4.61 17.67
N GLY A 117 5.41 -3.43 17.80
CA GLY A 117 5.50 -2.35 16.83
C GLY A 117 4.77 -2.65 15.53
N LEU A 118 3.56 -3.22 15.63
CA LEU A 118 2.77 -3.56 14.44
C LEU A 118 2.44 -2.32 13.59
N ASP A 119 2.56 -2.49 12.28
CA ASP A 119 2.20 -1.50 11.28
C ASP A 119 0.83 -1.83 10.63
N LEU A 120 0.32 -0.95 9.78
CA LEU A 120 -0.95 -1.15 9.08
C LEU A 120 -0.96 -2.45 8.24
N ALA A 121 0.17 -2.83 7.63
CA ALA A 121 0.23 -4.04 6.83
C ALA A 121 0.07 -5.29 7.69
N ASP A 122 0.60 -5.32 8.91
CA ASP A 122 0.43 -6.44 9.84
C ASP A 122 -1.04 -6.69 10.23
N TYR A 123 -1.89 -5.66 10.14
CA TYR A 123 -3.34 -5.81 10.29
C TYR A 123 -4.00 -6.27 8.99
N LEU A 124 -3.61 -5.70 7.84
CA LEU A 124 -4.21 -6.04 6.54
C LEU A 124 -4.01 -7.51 6.19
N ILE A 125 -2.81 -8.06 6.41
CA ILE A 125 -2.47 -9.45 6.06
C ILE A 125 -3.22 -10.50 6.90
N ARG A 126 -3.97 -10.11 7.93
CA ARG A 126 -4.84 -11.01 8.70
C ARG A 126 -6.11 -11.37 7.93
N TYR A 127 -6.42 -10.67 6.85
CA TYR A 127 -7.63 -10.81 6.05
C TYR A 127 -7.29 -11.24 4.62
N SER A 128 -8.28 -11.79 3.90
CA SER A 128 -8.08 -12.07 2.47
C SER A 128 -8.20 -10.77 1.69
N HIS A 129 -7.26 -10.48 0.80
CA HIS A 129 -7.35 -9.30 -0.07
C HIS A 129 -8.61 -9.30 -0.96
N HIS A 130 -9.21 -10.47 -1.21
CA HIS A 130 -10.49 -10.60 -1.91
C HIS A 130 -11.66 -9.96 -1.15
N ASP A 131 -11.59 -9.87 0.18
CA ASP A 131 -12.61 -9.23 1.01
C ASP A 131 -12.66 -7.71 0.79
N PHE A 132 -11.62 -7.16 0.15
CA PHE A 132 -11.48 -5.74 -0.17
C PHE A 132 -11.62 -5.47 -1.67
N ALA A 133 -11.73 -6.53 -2.48
CA ALA A 133 -12.09 -6.39 -3.88
C ALA A 133 -13.51 -5.83 -3.96
N LEU A 134 -13.72 -4.87 -4.87
CA LEU A 134 -15.07 -4.41 -5.13
C LEU A 134 -15.90 -5.57 -5.68
N PRO A 135 -17.20 -5.64 -5.37
CA PRO A 135 -18.07 -6.48 -6.16
C PRO A 135 -17.89 -6.07 -7.63
N GLU A 136 -17.59 -7.05 -8.49
CA GLU A 136 -17.71 -6.88 -9.93
C GLU A 136 -19.08 -6.25 -10.19
N PRO A 137 -19.18 -5.20 -11.03
CA PRO A 137 -20.48 -4.67 -11.38
C PRO A 137 -21.34 -5.82 -11.88
N ASP A 138 -22.51 -6.01 -11.27
CA ASP A 138 -23.47 -7.02 -11.74
C ASP A 138 -23.57 -6.90 -13.26
N PRO A 139 -23.49 -8.02 -14.01
CA PRO A 139 -23.67 -7.98 -15.44
C PRO A 139 -24.94 -7.20 -15.73
N LEU A 140 -24.78 -6.09 -16.46
CA LEU A 140 -25.88 -5.19 -16.80
C LEU A 140 -27.06 -6.05 -17.25
N PRO A 141 -28.26 -5.89 -16.66
CA PRO A 141 -29.43 -6.60 -17.15
C PRO A 141 -29.55 -6.29 -18.64
N GLU A 142 -29.60 -7.33 -19.47
CA GLU A 142 -29.84 -7.19 -20.91
C GLU A 142 -31.06 -6.28 -21.08
N GLN A 143 -30.86 -5.12 -21.72
CA GLN A 143 -31.93 -4.16 -21.94
C GLN A 143 -32.98 -4.78 -22.86
N GLU A 144 -34.11 -5.22 -22.30
CA GLU A 144 -35.35 -5.28 -23.07
C GLU A 144 -35.75 -3.85 -23.47
N PRO A 145 -36.20 -3.62 -24.71
CA PRO A 145 -36.44 -2.27 -25.23
C PRO A 145 -37.62 -1.63 -24.48
N GLU A 146 -37.37 -0.56 -23.71
CA GLU A 146 -38.44 0.16 -23.03
C GLU A 146 -39.36 0.90 -24.03
N PRO A 147 -40.70 0.84 -23.85
CA PRO A 147 -41.63 1.67 -24.59
C PRO A 147 -41.71 3.07 -23.96
N ALA A 148 -41.64 4.08 -24.83
CA ALA A 148 -41.67 5.49 -24.49
C ALA A 148 -43.04 5.96 -23.95
N THR A 149 -43.06 6.67 -22.81
CA THR A 149 -43.98 7.79 -22.51
C THR A 149 -43.48 8.64 -21.32
N ALA A 150 -43.56 9.97 -21.44
CA ALA A 150 -43.11 11.02 -20.50
C ALA A 150 -44.28 11.54 -19.59
N PRO A 151 -44.22 12.64 -18.78
CA PRO A 151 -43.11 13.46 -18.23
C PRO A 151 -43.22 13.83 -16.70
N LEU A 152 -42.15 14.45 -16.15
CA LEU A 152 -42.05 15.41 -15.02
C LEU A 152 -42.53 15.04 -13.58
N SER A 153 -41.59 15.07 -12.61
CA SER A 153 -41.72 15.91 -11.40
C SER A 153 -40.42 16.01 -10.60
N ASP A 154 -40.10 17.22 -10.16
CA ASP A 154 -38.98 17.61 -9.30
C ASP A 154 -38.81 16.74 -8.05
N SER A 155 -37.60 16.19 -7.88
CA SER A 155 -36.84 16.32 -6.63
C SER A 155 -35.40 15.85 -6.87
N PHE A 156 -34.60 16.66 -7.57
CA PHE A 156 -33.14 16.59 -7.36
C PHE A 156 -32.85 17.16 -5.98
N SER A 157 -33.16 16.36 -4.94
CA SER A 157 -32.45 16.51 -3.69
C SER A 157 -30.98 16.31 -4.03
N HIS A 158 -30.21 17.38 -3.89
CA HIS A 158 -28.76 17.34 -3.85
C HIS A 158 -28.37 16.36 -2.74
N LYS A 159 -28.30 15.06 -3.04
CA LYS A 159 -27.47 14.14 -2.27
C LYS A 159 -26.04 14.43 -2.71
N THR A 160 -25.48 15.47 -2.13
CA THR A 160 -24.04 15.69 -2.08
C THR A 160 -23.43 14.49 -1.38
N TYR A 161 -23.03 13.49 -2.15
CA TYR A 161 -22.15 12.43 -1.66
C TYR A 161 -20.81 13.10 -1.36
N GLY A 162 -20.55 13.35 -0.07
CA GLY A 162 -19.26 13.83 0.43
C GLY A 162 -18.17 12.80 0.13
N PRO A 163 -16.91 13.23 -0.10
CA PRO A 163 -15.94 12.39 -0.77
C PRO A 163 -15.20 11.47 0.22
N TYR A 164 -15.42 10.17 0.03
CA TYR A 164 -14.62 9.02 0.47
C TYR A 164 -14.89 8.48 1.88
N ASP A 165 -15.56 7.34 1.89
CA ASP A 165 -15.98 6.64 3.09
C ASP A 165 -14.78 5.93 3.73
N ILE A 166 -14.11 6.64 4.65
CA ILE A 166 -13.20 6.06 5.65
C ILE A 166 -13.97 5.03 6.51
N SER A 167 -15.31 4.96 6.42
CA SER A 167 -16.08 3.93 7.10
C SER A 167 -15.72 2.51 6.71
N LEU A 168 -15.07 2.24 5.59
CA LEU A 168 -14.51 0.91 5.31
C LEU A 168 -13.43 0.49 6.34
N LEU A 169 -12.64 1.46 6.83
CA LEU A 169 -11.69 1.28 7.94
C LEU A 169 -12.40 1.26 9.30
N ILE A 170 -13.58 1.88 9.42
CA ILE A 170 -14.42 1.83 10.63
C ILE A 170 -15.22 0.53 10.71
N GLU A 171 -15.61 -0.07 9.57
CA GLU A 171 -16.27 -1.37 9.45
C GLU A 171 -15.38 -2.52 9.91
N PHE A 172 -14.04 -2.37 9.87
CA PHE A 172 -13.11 -3.29 10.57
C PHE A 172 -13.44 -3.44 12.07
N LYS A 173 -14.08 -2.45 12.72
CA LYS A 173 -14.48 -2.55 14.13
C LYS A 173 -15.66 -3.50 14.37
N SER A 174 -16.40 -3.86 13.32
CA SER A 174 -17.70 -4.53 13.45
C SER A 174 -17.62 -6.04 13.23
N LYS A 175 -16.55 -6.53 12.58
CA LYS A 175 -16.41 -7.93 12.17
C LYS A 175 -15.32 -8.66 12.96
N ASP A 176 -15.49 -8.71 14.29
CA ASP A 176 -15.01 -9.86 15.06
C ASP A 176 -15.98 -11.03 14.83
N HIS A 177 -15.86 -11.66 13.66
CA HIS A 177 -16.33 -13.03 13.47
C HIS A 177 -15.24 -13.80 12.73
N ALA A 178 -14.59 -14.69 13.47
CA ALA A 178 -13.82 -15.76 12.92
C ALA A 178 -14.75 -16.67 12.11
N GLU A 179 -14.81 -16.45 10.80
CA GLU A 179 -15.28 -17.47 9.87
C GLU A 179 -14.14 -17.77 8.90
N GLU A 180 -13.70 -19.03 8.90
CA GLU A 180 -12.77 -19.60 7.93
C GLU A 180 -13.37 -19.45 6.54
N ILE A 181 -12.89 -18.46 5.77
CA ILE A 181 -13.25 -18.33 4.36
C ILE A 181 -12.15 -18.96 3.51
N THR A 182 -12.50 -20.11 2.93
CA THR A 182 -11.73 -20.85 1.93
C THR A 182 -11.72 -20.10 0.60
N SER A 183 -10.96 -19.01 0.48
CA SER A 183 -10.42 -18.60 -0.83
C SER A 183 -9.28 -19.55 -1.18
N LYS A 184 -9.02 -19.84 -2.47
CA LYS A 184 -7.90 -20.71 -2.91
C LYS A 184 -6.68 -20.40 -2.04
N PRO A 185 -6.27 -21.31 -1.14
CA PRO A 185 -5.28 -20.97 -0.15
C PRO A 185 -4.00 -20.63 -0.91
N TRP A 186 -3.39 -19.49 -0.58
CA TRP A 186 -2.07 -19.14 -1.08
C TRP A 186 -1.08 -20.29 -0.88
N ASP A 187 -1.32 -21.13 0.12
CA ASP A 187 -0.61 -22.39 0.35
C ASP A 187 -0.60 -23.31 -0.87
N LEU A 188 -1.66 -23.37 -1.68
CA LEU A 188 -1.69 -24.16 -2.93
C LEU A 188 -0.80 -23.54 -4.00
N GLU A 189 -0.85 -22.22 -4.19
CA GLU A 189 -0.01 -21.54 -5.19
C GLU A 189 1.47 -21.56 -4.77
N ILE A 190 1.75 -21.34 -3.48
CA ILE A 190 3.09 -21.49 -2.89
C ILE A 190 3.57 -22.93 -3.07
N MET A 191 2.74 -23.93 -2.76
CA MET A 191 3.09 -25.34 -2.94
C MET A 191 3.33 -25.70 -4.41
N GLU A 192 2.56 -25.15 -5.35
CA GLU A 192 2.79 -25.33 -6.78
C GLU A 192 4.12 -24.72 -7.22
N ILE A 193 4.45 -23.52 -6.74
CA ILE A 193 5.71 -22.83 -7.02
C ILE A 193 6.89 -23.58 -6.40
N GLU A 194 6.81 -23.99 -5.13
CA GLU A 194 7.81 -24.81 -4.47
C GLU A 194 7.99 -26.15 -5.19
N SER A 195 6.89 -26.80 -5.60
CA SER A 195 6.96 -28.04 -6.38
C SER A 195 7.62 -27.82 -7.73
N TYR A 196 7.35 -26.71 -8.40
CA TYR A 196 7.99 -26.34 -9.66
C TYR A 196 9.50 -26.19 -9.51
N PHE A 197 9.96 -25.40 -8.53
CA PHE A 197 11.39 -25.18 -8.32
C PHE A 197 12.12 -26.43 -7.81
N ASN A 198 11.50 -27.24 -6.93
CA ASN A 198 12.09 -28.48 -6.43
C ASN A 198 12.21 -29.57 -7.51
N ARG A 199 11.43 -29.51 -8.59
CA ARG A 199 11.51 -30.45 -9.72
C ARG A 199 12.62 -30.10 -10.72
N ILE A 200 13.17 -28.89 -10.67
CA ILE A 200 14.22 -28.46 -11.59
C ILE A 200 15.57 -28.94 -11.05
N PRO A 201 16.29 -29.84 -11.75
CA PRO A 201 17.61 -30.26 -11.30
C PRO A 201 18.60 -29.12 -11.42
N VAL A 202 19.40 -28.92 -10.37
CA VAL A 202 20.50 -27.96 -10.39
C VAL A 202 21.60 -28.51 -11.29
N PRO A 203 22.12 -27.72 -12.27
CA PRO A 203 23.19 -28.19 -13.14
C PRO A 203 24.47 -28.52 -12.35
N GLU A 204 25.09 -29.66 -12.66
CA GLU A 204 26.34 -30.10 -12.02
C GLU A 204 27.59 -29.44 -12.63
N SER A 205 27.44 -28.83 -13.81
CA SER A 205 28.52 -28.15 -14.52
C SER A 205 28.48 -26.65 -14.31
N SER A 206 29.64 -25.99 -14.43
CA SER A 206 29.73 -24.54 -14.36
C SER A 206 28.88 -23.85 -15.43
N ILE A 207 28.22 -22.75 -15.04
CA ILE A 207 27.29 -22.00 -15.88
C ILE A 207 27.88 -20.62 -16.14
N ARG A 208 28.11 -20.29 -17.41
CA ARG A 208 28.56 -18.96 -17.80
C ARG A 208 27.33 -18.07 -18.01
N VAL A 209 27.08 -17.17 -17.07
CA VAL A 209 25.90 -16.29 -17.08
C VAL A 209 26.06 -15.16 -18.09
N ASN A 210 27.29 -14.66 -18.25
CA ASN A 210 27.65 -13.60 -19.21
C ASN A 210 29.15 -13.69 -19.56
N PRO A 211 29.68 -12.84 -20.47
CA PRO A 211 31.09 -12.90 -20.89
C PRO A 211 32.11 -12.79 -19.74
N TYR A 212 31.75 -12.20 -18.61
CA TYR A 212 32.63 -11.90 -17.48
C TYR A 212 32.27 -12.64 -16.19
N SER A 213 31.23 -13.47 -16.18
CA SER A 213 30.74 -14.14 -14.98
C SER A 213 30.50 -15.63 -15.23
N LEU A 214 31.15 -16.45 -14.41
CA LEU A 214 31.03 -17.90 -14.40
C LEU A 214 30.60 -18.35 -13.00
N ILE A 215 29.50 -19.07 -12.92
CA ILE A 215 29.10 -19.80 -11.72
C ILE A 215 29.80 -21.15 -11.79
N GLU A 216 30.83 -21.34 -10.97
CA GLU A 216 31.62 -22.58 -10.95
C GLU A 216 30.85 -23.73 -10.30
N ASP A 217 30.09 -23.44 -9.25
CA ASP A 217 29.29 -24.38 -8.48
C ASP A 217 27.86 -23.83 -8.32
N PRO A 218 26.92 -24.25 -9.19
CA PRO A 218 25.54 -23.77 -9.15
C PRO A 218 24.81 -24.11 -7.85
N ALA A 219 25.12 -25.26 -7.22
CA ALA A 219 24.49 -25.67 -5.97
C ALA A 219 24.91 -24.76 -4.81
N LYS A 220 26.22 -24.48 -4.70
CA LYS A 220 26.74 -23.55 -3.69
C LYS A 220 26.28 -22.12 -3.93
N PHE A 221 26.14 -21.70 -5.19
CA PHE A 221 25.64 -20.37 -5.53
C PHE A 221 24.19 -20.16 -5.06
N ILE A 222 23.31 -21.15 -5.28
CA ILE A 222 21.91 -21.11 -4.83
C ILE A 222 21.85 -21.11 -3.31
N GLN A 223 22.56 -22.01 -2.64
CA GLN A 223 22.57 -22.09 -1.17
C GLN A 223 23.03 -20.77 -0.55
N SER A 224 24.13 -20.20 -1.04
CA SER A 224 24.65 -18.93 -0.53
C SER A 224 23.69 -17.75 -0.73
N HIS A 225 22.86 -17.75 -1.78
CA HIS A 225 21.87 -16.68 -2.00
C HIS A 225 20.62 -16.84 -1.14
N LEU A 226 20.22 -18.08 -0.83
CA LEU A 226 19.07 -18.35 0.03
C LEU A 226 19.39 -18.11 1.53
N GLU A 227 20.64 -18.28 1.95
CA GLU A 227 21.08 -18.01 3.33
C GLU A 227 21.19 -16.51 3.68
N ILE A 228 21.09 -15.61 2.69
CA ILE A 228 21.23 -14.14 2.89
C ILE A 228 19.88 -13.45 3.14
N ILE A 229 18.76 -14.19 3.12
CA ILE A 229 17.40 -13.66 3.28
C ILE A 229 17.01 -13.52 4.75
#